data_AF-A0AA43EZ52-F1
#
_entry.id   AF-A0AA43EZ52-F1
#
_cell.length_a   1.000
_cell.length_b   1.000
_cell.length_c   1.000
_cell.angle_alpha   90.00
_cell.angle_beta   90.00
_cell.angle_gamma   90.00
#
_symmetry.space_group_name_H-M   'P 1'
#
loop_
_entity.id
_entity.type
_entity.pdbx_description
1 polymer ?
#
loop_
_entity_poly.entity_id
_entity_poly.type
_entity_poly.pdbx_seq_one_letter_code
_entity_poly.pdbx_strand_id
1 'polypeptide(L)'
;MKRSVSVWSMAGVLVAGIWSAQALAAPDVAKAESLMKKSGCNKCHALSAKKEGPPYKETAAKYKGKADAEQKLFTHLTTNPKVKVEGKEELHDSLKTKNDADVKNVVEYILTR
;
A
#
# COMPACT_ATOMS: atom_id res chain seq x y z
N MET A 1 -0.90 2.18 64.68
CA MET A 1 -2.29 2.61 64.92
C MET A 1 -3.09 2.37 63.65
N LYS A 2 -4.20 1.64 63.78
CA LYS A 2 -5.04 1.11 62.71
C LYS A 2 -5.88 2.24 62.08
N ARG A 3 -5.95 2.33 60.75
CA ARG A 3 -7.17 2.77 60.05
C ARG A 3 -7.29 2.05 58.69
N SER A 4 -8.15 1.05 58.70
CA SER A 4 -8.76 0.37 57.57
C SER A 4 -9.77 1.29 56.89
N VAL A 5 -9.76 1.36 55.56
CA VAL A 5 -10.93 1.66 54.69
C VAL A 5 -10.67 0.94 53.37
N SER A 6 -11.16 -0.30 53.24
CA SER A 6 -12.41 -0.67 52.60
C SER A 6 -12.37 -0.56 51.06
N VAL A 7 -12.33 -1.74 50.46
CA VAL A 7 -12.54 -2.07 49.05
C VAL A 7 -13.80 -1.40 48.52
N TRP A 8 -13.70 -0.78 47.33
CA TRP A 8 -14.83 -0.64 46.42
C TRP A 8 -14.51 -1.39 45.13
N SER A 9 -15.33 -2.40 44.89
CA SER A 9 -15.33 -3.26 43.71
C SER A 9 -15.92 -2.55 42.50
N MET A 10 -15.46 -3.00 41.32
CA MET A 10 -16.19 -3.03 40.04
C MET A 10 -16.58 -1.70 39.37
N ALA A 11 -15.91 -1.39 38.27
CA ALA A 11 -16.53 -1.41 36.95
C ALA A 11 -15.44 -1.23 35.88
N GLY A 12 -15.07 -2.32 35.22
CA GLY A 12 -14.25 -2.26 34.02
C GLY A 12 -15.01 -1.55 32.91
N VAL A 13 -14.44 -0.46 32.40
CA VAL A 13 -14.75 0.04 31.06
C VAL A 13 -13.52 -0.27 30.23
N LEU A 14 -13.46 -1.50 29.72
CA LEU A 14 -12.65 -1.82 28.57
C LEU A 14 -13.28 -1.06 27.39
N VAL A 15 -12.74 0.11 27.07
CA VAL A 15 -12.98 0.74 25.77
C VAL A 15 -12.24 -0.12 24.75
N ALA A 16 -12.88 -1.20 24.32
CA ALA A 16 -12.48 -1.93 23.13
C ALA A 16 -12.70 -0.99 21.95
N GLY A 17 -11.64 -0.27 21.57
CA GLY A 17 -11.62 0.51 20.33
C GLY A 17 -11.95 -0.43 19.19
N ILE A 18 -13.14 -0.25 18.62
CA ILE A 18 -13.56 -0.87 17.37
C ILE A 18 -12.65 -0.28 16.31
N TRP A 19 -11.50 -0.93 16.07
CA TRP A 19 -10.71 -0.69 14.88
C TRP A 19 -11.54 -1.25 13.73
N SER A 20 -12.37 -0.41 13.13
CA SER A 20 -13.03 -0.71 11.87
C SER A 20 -11.93 -0.99 10.84
N ALA A 21 -11.63 -2.26 10.61
CA ALA A 21 -10.92 -2.69 9.43
C ALA A 21 -11.81 -2.29 8.25
N GLN A 22 -11.53 -1.15 7.64
CA GLN A 22 -12.17 -0.74 6.40
C GLN A 22 -11.85 -1.85 5.40
N ALA A 23 -12.85 -2.68 5.08
CA ALA A 23 -12.74 -3.67 4.04
C ALA A 23 -12.55 -2.91 2.72
N LEU A 24 -11.30 -2.71 2.32
CA LEU A 24 -10.96 -2.21 1.00
C LEU A 24 -11.59 -3.16 -0.01
N ALA A 25 -12.37 -2.61 -0.95
CA ALA A 25 -12.90 -3.40 -2.05
C ALA A 25 -11.73 -4.07 -2.79
N ALA A 26 -11.91 -5.32 -3.23
CA ALA A 26 -10.89 -5.98 -4.01
C ALA A 26 -10.67 -5.19 -5.33
N PRO A 27 -9.41 -5.04 -5.78
CA PRO A 27 -9.13 -4.30 -7.01
C PRO A 27 -9.71 -5.01 -8.24
N ASP A 28 -10.09 -4.24 -9.25
CA ASP A 28 -10.34 -4.75 -10.60
C ASP A 28 -8.99 -5.14 -11.22
N VAL A 29 -8.69 -6.44 -11.11
CA VAL A 29 -7.45 -7.06 -11.56
C VAL A 29 -7.23 -6.86 -13.06
N ALA A 30 -8.25 -7.10 -13.88
CA ALA A 30 -8.12 -7.04 -15.33
C ALA A 30 -7.84 -5.60 -15.80
N LYS A 31 -8.53 -4.62 -15.20
CA LYS A 31 -8.31 -3.20 -15.47
C LYS A 31 -6.92 -2.74 -15.04
N ALA A 32 -6.47 -3.14 -13.85
CA ALA A 32 -5.13 -2.81 -13.35
C ALA A 32 -4.04 -3.36 -14.28
N GLU A 33 -4.10 -4.65 -14.61
CA GLU A 33 -3.12 -5.31 -15.48
C GLU A 33 -3.09 -4.69 -16.89
N SER A 34 -4.26 -4.39 -17.46
CA SER A 34 -4.38 -3.72 -18.75
C SER A 34 -3.73 -2.33 -18.73
N LEU A 35 -4.02 -1.52 -17.70
CA LEU A 35 -3.44 -0.19 -17.57
C LEU A 35 -1.93 -0.25 -17.34
N MET A 36 -1.45 -1.15 -16.48
CA MET A 36 0.00 -1.35 -16.23
C MET A 36 0.72 -1.77 -17.51
N LYS A 37 0.14 -2.69 -18.29
CA LYS A 37 0.67 -3.11 -19.59
C LYS A 37 0.71 -1.95 -20.58
N LYS A 38 -0.38 -1.17 -20.71
CA LYS A 38 -0.46 0.01 -21.60
C LYS A 38 0.55 1.10 -21.20
N SER A 39 0.79 1.24 -19.90
CA SER A 39 1.72 2.20 -19.31
C SER A 39 3.17 1.73 -19.37
N GLY A 40 3.44 0.45 -19.70
CA GLY A 40 4.78 -0.09 -19.84
C GLY A 40 5.43 -0.51 -18.52
N CYS A 41 4.67 -0.60 -17.43
CA CYS A 41 5.20 -0.95 -16.10
C CYS A 41 5.90 -2.33 -16.09
N ASN A 42 5.49 -3.23 -16.99
CA ASN A 42 6.05 -4.58 -17.14
C ASN A 42 7.44 -4.60 -17.80
N LYS A 43 7.95 -3.47 -18.31
CA LYS A 43 9.31 -3.37 -18.84
C LYS A 43 10.33 -3.48 -17.72
N CYS A 44 10.16 -2.66 -16.67
CA CYS A 44 11.07 -2.59 -15.53
C CYS A 44 10.62 -3.46 -14.35
N HIS A 45 9.34 -3.79 -14.22
CA HIS A 45 8.81 -4.63 -13.13
C HIS A 45 8.24 -5.96 -13.63
N ALA A 46 8.21 -6.94 -12.75
CA ALA A 46 7.53 -8.22 -12.96
C ALA A 46 6.78 -8.64 -11.69
N LEU A 47 5.94 -9.68 -11.79
CA LEU A 47 5.23 -10.22 -10.64
C LEU A 47 6.20 -10.71 -9.55
N SER A 48 7.18 -11.55 -9.94
CA SER A 48 8.12 -12.20 -9.01
C SER A 48 9.59 -12.12 -9.44
N ALA A 49 9.88 -12.04 -10.74
CA ALA A 49 11.25 -11.98 -11.23
C ALA A 49 11.87 -10.61 -10.97
N LYS A 50 13.16 -10.60 -10.58
CA LYS A 50 13.93 -9.36 -10.47
C LYS A 50 14.22 -8.79 -11.86
N LYS A 51 14.11 -7.47 -11.96
CA LYS A 51 14.39 -6.63 -13.12
C LYS A 51 15.03 -5.33 -12.61
N GLU A 52 15.01 -4.28 -13.43
CA GLU A 52 15.39 -2.92 -13.04
C GLU A 52 14.62 -2.40 -11.82
N GLY A 53 13.30 -2.65 -11.78
CA GLY A 53 12.43 -2.33 -10.65
C GLY A 53 12.16 -3.55 -9.75
N PRO A 54 11.78 -3.34 -8.49
CA PRO A 54 11.43 -4.44 -7.58
C PRO A 54 10.24 -5.25 -8.12
N PRO A 55 10.22 -6.58 -7.90
CA PRO A 55 9.04 -7.38 -8.15
C PRO A 55 7.82 -6.84 -7.39
N TYR A 56 6.63 -6.95 -7.97
CA TYR A 56 5.40 -6.51 -7.29
C TYR A 56 5.17 -7.27 -5.99
N LYS A 57 5.50 -8.57 -5.92
CA LYS A 57 5.46 -9.36 -4.68
C LYS A 57 6.38 -8.83 -3.58
N GLU A 58 7.60 -8.39 -3.93
CA GLU A 58 8.50 -7.78 -2.95
C GLU A 58 7.96 -6.43 -2.46
N THR A 59 7.34 -5.66 -3.36
CA THR A 59 6.68 -4.40 -3.02
C THR A 59 5.49 -4.63 -2.07
N ALA A 60 4.62 -5.58 -2.38
CA ALA A 60 3.50 -5.95 -1.52
C ALA A 60 3.98 -6.40 -0.13
N ALA A 61 4.99 -7.28 -0.07
CA ALA A 61 5.57 -7.74 1.18
C ALA A 61 6.16 -6.58 2.00
N LYS A 62 6.86 -5.63 1.36
CA LYS A 62 7.40 -4.42 2.01
C LYS A 62 6.32 -3.55 2.67
N TYR A 63 5.13 -3.48 2.06
CA TYR A 63 4.04 -2.64 2.53
C TYR A 63 2.98 -3.38 3.36
N LYS A 64 3.08 -4.69 3.52
CA LYS A 64 2.13 -5.51 4.28
C LYS A 64 1.93 -4.98 5.71
N GLY A 65 0.67 -4.75 6.08
CA GLY A 65 0.27 -4.27 7.41
C GLY A 65 0.56 -2.79 7.68
N LYS A 66 1.07 -2.02 6.71
CA LYS A 66 1.29 -0.59 6.86
C LYS A 66 0.03 0.19 6.48
N ALA A 67 -0.52 0.95 7.42
CA ALA A 67 -1.73 1.75 7.20
C ALA A 67 -1.56 2.84 6.12
N ASP A 68 -0.33 3.27 5.84
CA ASP A 68 0.00 4.31 4.86
C ASP A 68 0.45 3.77 3.49
N ALA A 69 0.31 2.45 3.26
CA ALA A 69 0.80 1.78 2.05
C ALA A 69 0.19 2.34 0.77
N GLU A 70 -1.14 2.45 0.70
CA GLU A 70 -1.85 2.94 -0.48
C GLU A 70 -1.42 4.37 -0.82
N GLN A 71 -1.44 5.27 0.17
CA GLN A 71 -1.07 6.67 -0.02
C GLN A 71 0.37 6.83 -0.49
N LYS A 72 1.31 6.06 0.08
CA LYS A 72 2.72 6.11 -0.32
C LYS A 72 2.94 5.66 -1.76
N LEU A 73 2.30 4.57 -2.17
CA LEU A 73 2.41 4.09 -3.55
C LEU A 73 1.67 5.01 -4.53
N PHE A 74 0.50 5.52 -4.17
CA PHE A 74 -0.21 6.52 -4.95
C PHE A 74 0.66 7.75 -5.20
N THR A 75 1.25 8.31 -4.14
CA THR A 75 2.17 9.46 -4.24
C THR A 75 3.37 9.14 -5.13
N HIS A 76 3.95 7.95 -5.00
CA HIS A 76 5.07 7.51 -5.85
C HIS A 76 4.69 7.52 -7.33
N LEU A 77 3.51 7.01 -7.67
CA LEU A 77 3.04 6.92 -9.06
C LEU A 77 2.59 8.27 -9.65
N THR A 78 2.18 9.23 -8.83
CA THR A 78 1.69 10.54 -9.30
C THR A 78 2.73 11.66 -9.26
N THR A 79 3.76 11.55 -8.42
CA THR A 79 4.82 12.56 -8.30
C THR A 79 6.08 12.24 -9.11
N ASN A 80 6.17 11.02 -9.64
CA ASN A 80 7.29 10.55 -10.46
C ASN A 80 8.66 10.87 -9.83
N PRO A 81 8.93 10.38 -8.60
CA PRO A 81 10.16 10.71 -7.90
C PRO A 81 11.38 10.17 -8.64
N LYS A 82 12.55 10.74 -8.35
CA LYS A 82 13.82 10.18 -8.81
C LYS A 82 14.04 8.80 -8.22
N VAL A 83 14.33 7.83 -9.07
CA VAL A 83 14.71 6.45 -8.75
C VAL A 83 16.09 6.17 -9.32
N LYS A 84 16.80 5.22 -8.70
CA LYS A 84 18.08 4.73 -9.21
C LYS A 84 17.87 3.42 -9.95
N VAL A 85 18.13 3.41 -11.24
CA VAL A 85 18.09 2.22 -12.09
C VAL A 85 19.51 1.99 -12.59
N GLU A 86 20.11 0.86 -12.19
CA GLU A 86 21.50 0.49 -12.53
C GLU A 86 22.54 1.61 -12.27
N GLY A 87 22.36 2.35 -11.18
CA GLY A 87 23.25 3.44 -10.79
C GLY A 87 22.99 4.78 -11.49
N LYS A 88 22.03 4.85 -12.41
CA LYS A 88 21.59 6.10 -13.04
C LYS A 88 20.35 6.63 -12.34
N GLU A 89 20.30 7.94 -12.13
CA GLU A 89 19.11 8.61 -11.59
C GLU A 89 18.17 9.02 -12.72
N GLU A 90 16.93 8.56 -12.65
CA GLU A 90 15.87 8.89 -13.59
C GLU A 90 14.53 9.07 -12.85
N LEU A 91 13.56 9.74 -13.47
CA LEU A 91 12.22 9.86 -12.88
C LEU A 91 11.45 8.56 -13.11
N HIS A 92 10.73 8.07 -12.10
CA HIS A 92 9.87 6.91 -12.26
C HIS A 92 8.74 7.20 -13.25
N ASP A 93 8.52 6.34 -14.23
CA ASP A 93 7.46 6.48 -15.24
C ASP A 93 6.05 6.58 -14.62
N SER A 94 5.18 7.40 -15.22
CA SER A 94 3.79 7.54 -14.78
C SER A 94 2.87 6.51 -15.45
N LEU A 95 1.78 6.15 -14.77
CA LEU A 95 0.65 5.48 -15.44
C LEU A 95 0.07 6.40 -16.53
N LYS A 96 -0.35 5.81 -17.66
CA LYS A 96 -1.01 6.52 -18.78
C LYS A 96 -2.49 6.80 -18.47
N THR A 97 -2.74 7.44 -17.35
CA THR A 97 -4.03 7.93 -16.90
C THR A 97 -3.84 9.19 -16.06
N LYS A 98 -4.89 10.01 -15.97
CA LYS A 98 -5.00 11.12 -15.02
C LYS A 98 -6.13 10.89 -14.01
N ASN A 99 -6.75 9.71 -14.05
CA ASN A 99 -7.84 9.35 -13.16
C ASN A 99 -7.28 8.69 -11.89
N ASP A 100 -7.47 9.35 -10.74
CA ASP A 100 -6.98 8.87 -9.45
C ASP A 100 -7.54 7.50 -9.06
N ALA A 101 -8.77 7.18 -9.43
CA ALA A 101 -9.36 5.87 -9.16
C ALA A 101 -8.64 4.75 -9.92
N ASP A 102 -8.20 5.03 -11.16
CA ASP A 102 -7.40 4.06 -11.93
C ASP A 102 -6.02 3.84 -11.30
N VAL A 103 -5.39 4.91 -10.81
CA VAL A 103 -4.10 4.83 -10.10
C VAL A 103 -4.26 4.02 -8.82
N LYS A 104 -5.30 4.30 -8.01
CA LYS A 104 -5.59 3.56 -6.78
C LYS A 104 -5.86 2.08 -7.05
N ASN A 105 -6.63 1.76 -8.09
CA ASN A 105 -6.89 0.37 -8.48
C ASN A 105 -5.59 -0.38 -8.82
N VAL A 106 -4.61 0.28 -9.46
CA VAL A 106 -3.27 -0.30 -9.69
C VAL A 106 -2.48 -0.45 -8.39
N VAL A 107 -2.54 0.54 -7.49
CA VAL A 107 -1.88 0.46 -6.18
C VAL A 107 -2.41 -0.71 -5.35
N GLU A 108 -3.73 -0.84 -5.25
CA GLU A 108 -4.41 -1.95 -4.58
C GLU A 108 -4.06 -3.29 -5.24
N TYR A 109 -4.02 -3.35 -6.58
CA TYR A 109 -3.55 -4.54 -7.29
C TYR A 109 -2.11 -4.91 -6.89
N ILE A 110 -1.20 -3.95 -6.79
CA ILE A 110 0.20 -4.21 -6.40
C ILE A 110 0.26 -4.71 -4.95
N LEU A 111 -0.49 -4.10 -4.02
CA LEU A 111 -0.51 -4.47 -2.61
C LEU A 111 -1.09 -5.86 -2.33
N THR A 112 -1.82 -6.45 -3.30
CA THR A 112 -2.38 -7.81 -3.20
C THR A 112 -1.51 -8.90 -3.83
N ARG A 113 -0.34 -8.55 -4.41
CA ARG A 113 0.55 -9.54 -5.04
C ARG A 113 1.35 -10.37 -4.06
#